data_AF-A0A437QMH7-F1
#
_entry.id   AF-A0A437QMH7-F1
#
_cell.length_a   1.000
_cell.length_b   1.000
_cell.length_c   1.000
_cell.angle_alpha   90.00
_cell.angle_beta   90.00
_cell.angle_gamma   90.00
#
_symmetry.space_group_name_H-M   'P 1'
#
loop_
_entity.id
_entity.type
_entity.pdbx_description
1 polymer ?
#
loop_
_entity_poly.entity_id
_entity_poly.type
_entity_poly.pdbx_seq_one_letter_code
_entity_poly.pdbx_strand_id
1 'polypeptide(L)'
;MWVAAATLVTATFVTSSAQATLIVNGGFEANPLKNNQWSYFSADQVLGWEGSNVEIWHHLNGVLAPEGNHHAELNADGKNNGAWSIFQTFATTKGQLYDFSFYYRARANTNEAFEFSIGNVEALVQQHSTSAWNKFSGSFVANSTSSTIRFTSLNTGTVGNFIDDVVVTQAPSALKAEVPAAPTLAVLGLGLGLLALLFSRRQTKG
;
A
#
# COMPACT_ATOMS: atom_id res chain seq x y z
N MET A 1 25.19 21.10 47.31
CA MET A 1 25.55 20.45 46.02
C MET A 1 24.29 19.79 45.49
N TRP A 2 23.71 20.32 44.42
CA TRP A 2 22.57 19.70 43.73
C TRP A 2 23.08 19.19 42.39
N VAL A 3 23.00 17.88 42.17
CA VAL A 3 23.28 17.27 40.86
C VAL A 3 21.96 17.21 40.12
N ALA A 4 21.81 18.03 39.08
CA ALA A 4 20.70 17.92 38.15
C ALA A 4 21.00 16.76 37.19
N ALA A 5 20.19 15.71 37.23
CA ALA A 5 20.24 14.62 36.27
C ALA A 5 19.60 15.10 34.95
N ALA A 6 20.39 15.17 33.88
CA ALA A 6 19.89 15.47 32.54
C ALA A 6 19.32 14.20 31.92
N THR A 7 17.99 14.17 31.71
CA THR A 7 17.31 13.10 30.98
C THR A 7 17.57 13.27 29.48
N LEU A 8 18.33 12.36 28.89
CA LEU A 8 18.53 12.30 27.44
C LEU A 8 17.30 11.66 26.79
N VAL A 9 16.48 12.46 26.10
CA VAL A 9 15.40 11.95 25.24
C VAL A 9 16.00 11.63 23.88
N THR A 10 16.11 10.34 23.56
CA THR A 10 16.55 9.89 22.23
C THR A 10 15.34 9.88 21.30
N ALA A 11 15.29 10.82 20.34
CA ALA A 11 14.29 10.80 19.29
C ALA A 11 14.67 9.74 18.24
N THR A 12 13.90 8.66 18.15
CA THR A 12 14.03 7.69 17.07
C THR A 12 13.34 8.22 15.82
N PHE A 13 14.13 8.59 14.81
CA PHE A 13 13.61 8.88 13.48
C PHE A 13 13.25 7.55 12.81
N VAL A 14 11.96 7.34 12.52
CA VAL A 14 11.52 6.25 11.65
C VAL A 14 11.72 6.71 10.22
N THR A 15 12.74 6.18 9.55
CA THR A 15 12.93 6.38 8.10
C THR A 15 12.05 5.37 7.37
N SER A 16 11.06 5.83 6.59
CA SER A 16 10.35 4.96 5.66
C SER A 16 11.27 4.65 4.48
N SER A 17 11.63 3.38 4.28
CA SER A 17 12.27 2.98 3.03
C SER A 17 11.21 3.03 1.93
N ALA A 18 11.45 3.80 0.86
CA ALA A 18 10.63 3.71 -0.34
C ALA A 18 10.81 2.30 -0.94
N GLN A 19 9.75 1.49 -0.92
CA GLN A 19 9.73 0.23 -1.63
C GLN A 19 9.30 0.46 -3.07
N ALA A 20 10.00 -0.17 -4.01
CA ALA A 20 9.60 -0.17 -5.41
C ALA A 20 8.24 -0.90 -5.55
N THR A 21 7.38 -0.35 -6.40
CA THR A 21 6.13 -1.03 -6.77
C THR A 21 6.43 -2.37 -7.43
N LEU A 22 5.59 -3.37 -7.15
CA LEU A 22 5.58 -4.68 -7.81
C LEU A 22 4.86 -4.63 -9.16
N ILE A 23 4.19 -3.52 -9.46
CA ILE A 23 3.47 -3.32 -10.72
C ILE A 23 4.42 -2.74 -11.77
N VAL A 24 4.58 -3.46 -12.87
CA VAL A 24 5.31 -3.01 -14.05
C VAL A 24 4.42 -2.04 -14.83
N ASN A 25 4.96 -0.87 -15.17
CA ASN A 25 4.28 0.16 -15.96
C ASN A 25 2.90 0.56 -15.39
N GLY A 26 2.83 0.73 -14.06
CA GLY A 26 1.59 1.10 -13.36
C GLY A 26 1.06 2.50 -13.70
N GLY A 27 1.93 3.40 -14.17
CA GLY A 27 1.57 4.72 -14.69
C GLY A 27 1.50 4.82 -16.23
N PHE A 28 1.60 3.69 -16.93
CA PHE A 28 1.38 3.62 -18.39
C PHE A 28 2.34 4.45 -19.27
N GLU A 29 3.51 4.83 -18.76
CA GLU A 29 4.53 5.62 -19.46
C GLU A 29 5.30 4.87 -20.56
N ALA A 30 5.22 3.54 -20.61
CA ALA A 30 6.01 2.73 -21.55
C ALA A 30 5.58 2.84 -23.03
N ASN A 31 4.44 3.48 -23.30
CA ASN A 31 3.89 3.71 -24.64
C ASN A 31 3.82 5.23 -24.92
N PRO A 32 4.97 5.91 -25.10
CA PRO A 32 5.01 7.36 -25.13
C PRO A 32 4.29 7.91 -26.36
N LEU A 33 3.38 8.85 -26.11
CA LEU A 33 2.65 9.61 -27.12
C LEU A 33 3.13 11.07 -27.12
N LYS A 34 2.82 11.80 -28.20
CA LYS A 34 3.01 13.25 -28.18
C LYS A 34 1.94 13.91 -27.33
N ASN A 35 2.25 15.08 -26.80
CA ASN A 35 1.29 15.87 -26.02
C ASN A 35 -0.02 16.09 -26.79
N ASN A 36 -1.14 16.03 -26.07
CA ASN A 36 -2.50 16.15 -26.60
C ASN A 36 -2.86 15.07 -27.64
N GLN A 37 -2.42 13.83 -27.40
CA GLN A 37 -2.78 12.67 -28.22
C GLN A 37 -3.27 11.51 -27.36
N TRP A 38 -3.93 10.58 -28.03
CA TRP A 38 -4.27 9.26 -27.50
C TRP A 38 -4.04 8.21 -28.59
N SER A 39 -3.83 6.96 -28.18
CA SER A 39 -3.83 5.79 -29.06
C SER A 39 -4.26 4.57 -28.26
N TYR A 40 -4.97 3.63 -28.90
CA TYR A 40 -5.23 2.33 -28.30
C TYR A 40 -4.14 1.32 -28.67
N PHE A 41 -3.96 0.34 -27.79
CA PHE A 41 -2.99 -0.73 -27.90
C PHE A 41 -3.65 -2.03 -27.45
N SER A 42 -3.32 -3.16 -28.08
CA SER A 42 -3.66 -4.45 -27.49
C SER A 42 -2.86 -4.64 -26.19
N ALA A 43 -3.39 -5.42 -25.24
CA ALA A 43 -2.76 -5.55 -23.92
C ALA A 43 -1.29 -5.98 -23.99
N ASP A 44 -0.95 -6.90 -24.91
CA ASP A 44 0.41 -7.40 -25.14
C ASP A 44 1.40 -6.33 -25.65
N GLN A 45 0.89 -5.17 -26.11
CA GLN A 45 1.69 -4.01 -26.49
C GLN A 45 1.89 -3.01 -25.34
N VAL A 46 1.24 -3.23 -24.19
CA VAL A 46 1.38 -2.40 -23.00
C VAL A 46 2.14 -3.19 -21.95
N LEU A 47 3.40 -2.80 -21.72
CA LEU A 47 4.34 -3.56 -20.92
C LEU A 47 3.74 -3.94 -19.55
N GLY A 48 3.70 -5.22 -19.24
CA GLY A 48 3.22 -5.75 -17.95
C GLY A 48 1.70 -5.92 -17.84
N TRP A 49 0.92 -5.50 -18.83
CA TRP A 49 -0.54 -5.63 -18.78
C TRP A 49 -1.04 -6.73 -19.70
N GLU A 50 -2.11 -7.40 -19.27
CA GLU A 50 -2.80 -8.44 -20.01
C GLU A 50 -4.31 -8.14 -20.04
N GLY A 51 -5.05 -8.78 -20.96
CA GLY A 51 -6.50 -8.66 -21.06
C GLY A 51 -6.96 -7.97 -22.34
N SER A 52 -7.87 -7.00 -22.20
CA SER A 52 -8.48 -6.23 -23.29
C SER A 52 -7.53 -5.15 -23.81
N ASN A 53 -7.86 -4.54 -24.96
CA ASN A 53 -7.14 -3.34 -25.39
C ASN A 53 -7.26 -2.24 -24.33
N VAL A 54 -6.28 -1.36 -24.32
CA VAL A 54 -6.24 -0.18 -23.45
C VAL A 54 -5.89 1.03 -24.29
N GLU A 55 -6.53 2.15 -23.98
CA GLU A 55 -6.17 3.44 -24.55
C GLU A 55 -5.14 4.12 -23.66
N ILE A 56 -4.08 4.66 -24.25
CA ILE A 56 -3.10 5.50 -23.54
C ILE A 56 -3.32 6.93 -23.97
N TRP A 57 -3.41 7.83 -23.00
CA TRP A 57 -3.70 9.25 -23.19
C TRP A 57 -2.55 10.11 -22.69
N HIS A 58 -2.19 11.16 -23.43
CA HIS A 58 -1.20 12.15 -23.02
C HIS A 58 -1.81 13.55 -23.06
N HIS A 59 -2.19 14.09 -21.89
CA HIS A 59 -2.68 15.47 -21.70
C HIS A 59 -3.87 15.91 -22.56
N LEU A 60 -4.52 14.97 -23.24
CA LEU A 60 -5.63 15.27 -24.13
C LEU A 60 -6.81 15.87 -23.36
N ASN A 61 -7.43 16.90 -23.92
CA ASN A 61 -8.52 17.66 -23.30
C ASN A 61 -8.16 18.28 -21.93
N GLY A 62 -6.86 18.52 -21.67
CA GLY A 62 -6.38 19.08 -20.40
C GLY A 62 -6.40 18.09 -19.23
N VAL A 63 -6.52 16.78 -19.50
CA VAL A 63 -6.43 15.75 -18.46
C VAL A 63 -4.97 15.48 -18.11
N LEU A 64 -4.51 16.04 -17.00
CA LEU A 64 -3.18 15.74 -16.43
C LEU A 64 -3.19 14.39 -15.72
N ALA A 65 -2.16 13.58 -15.96
CA ALA A 65 -1.96 12.31 -15.29
C ALA A 65 -1.48 12.54 -13.84
N PRO A 66 -1.99 11.76 -12.84
CA PRO A 66 -1.49 11.76 -11.48
C PRO A 66 0.01 11.45 -11.35
N GLU A 67 0.52 10.55 -12.19
CA GLU A 67 1.93 10.20 -12.31
C GLU A 67 2.39 10.39 -13.77
N GLY A 68 3.66 10.74 -13.97
CA GLY A 68 4.20 10.89 -15.33
C GLY A 68 3.44 11.88 -16.24
N ASN A 69 3.19 11.46 -17.48
CA ASN A 69 2.48 12.22 -18.53
C ASN A 69 1.30 11.45 -19.13
N HIS A 70 1.21 10.15 -18.88
CA HIS A 70 0.29 9.22 -19.50
C HIS A 70 -0.65 8.61 -18.48
N HIS A 71 -1.82 8.18 -18.94
CA HIS A 71 -2.73 7.38 -18.15
C HIS A 71 -3.49 6.44 -19.09
N ALA A 72 -4.06 5.38 -18.52
CA ALA A 72 -4.89 4.45 -19.26
C ALA A 72 -6.35 4.88 -19.29
N GLU A 73 -7.06 4.51 -20.35
CA GLU A 73 -8.51 4.40 -20.42
C GLU A 73 -8.88 2.94 -20.67
N LEU A 74 -9.66 2.36 -19.75
CA LEU A 74 -10.01 0.94 -19.77
C LEU A 74 -11.02 0.61 -20.87
N ASN A 75 -12.05 1.45 -21.05
CA ASN A 75 -13.02 1.30 -22.12
C ASN A 75 -12.45 1.79 -23.45
N ALA A 76 -11.39 1.13 -23.91
CA ALA A 76 -10.63 1.54 -25.08
C ALA A 76 -11.43 1.43 -26.39
N ASP A 77 -10.92 2.07 -27.44
CA ASP A 77 -11.37 1.83 -28.80
C ASP A 77 -10.95 0.44 -29.32
N GLY A 78 -11.53 0.05 -30.45
CA GLY A 78 -11.31 -1.24 -31.09
C GLY A 78 -12.32 -2.31 -30.66
N LYS A 79 -12.00 -3.57 -30.98
CA LYS A 79 -12.88 -4.70 -30.69
C LYS A 79 -12.56 -5.31 -29.34
N ASN A 80 -13.58 -5.49 -28.52
CA ASN A 80 -13.54 -6.29 -27.31
C ASN A 80 -14.69 -7.31 -27.32
N ASN A 81 -14.47 -8.47 -26.71
CA ASN A 81 -15.50 -9.47 -26.49
C ASN A 81 -15.82 -9.56 -25.00
N GLY A 82 -16.94 -8.98 -24.59
CA GLY A 82 -17.36 -8.90 -23.20
C GLY A 82 -17.01 -7.56 -22.53
N ALA A 83 -16.82 -7.59 -21.21
CA ALA A 83 -16.42 -6.42 -20.44
C ALA A 83 -14.95 -6.05 -20.73
N TRP A 84 -14.63 -4.76 -20.72
CA TRP A 84 -13.24 -4.31 -20.79
C TRP A 84 -12.53 -4.68 -19.50
N SER A 85 -11.46 -5.46 -19.59
CA SER A 85 -10.74 -5.93 -18.42
C SER A 85 -9.24 -5.97 -18.67
N ILE A 86 -8.46 -5.35 -17.79
CA ILE A 86 -7.00 -5.44 -17.77
C ILE A 86 -6.52 -5.97 -16.43
N PHE A 87 -5.41 -6.70 -16.43
CA PHE A 87 -4.82 -7.24 -15.22
C PHE A 87 -3.31 -7.39 -15.33
N GLN A 88 -2.67 -7.49 -14.17
CA GLN A 88 -1.27 -7.89 -14.04
C GLN A 88 -1.15 -8.92 -12.91
N THR A 89 -0.41 -10.00 -13.18
CA THR A 89 -0.07 -10.99 -12.16
C THR A 89 1.38 -10.77 -11.72
N PHE A 90 1.59 -10.66 -10.42
CA PHE A 90 2.90 -10.39 -9.83
C PHE A 90 3.20 -11.34 -8.68
N ALA A 91 4.50 -11.52 -8.39
CA ALA A 91 4.95 -12.40 -7.33
C ALA A 91 4.59 -11.84 -5.96
N THR A 92 4.10 -12.70 -5.07
CA THR A 92 3.82 -12.40 -3.67
C THR A 92 4.37 -13.49 -2.77
N THR A 93 4.38 -13.25 -1.47
CA THR A 93 4.69 -14.27 -0.47
C THR A 93 3.44 -14.54 0.36
N LYS A 94 3.00 -15.80 0.41
CA LYS A 94 1.83 -16.21 1.18
C LYS A 94 1.96 -15.76 2.64
N GLY A 95 0.93 -15.10 3.17
CA GLY A 95 0.87 -14.56 4.52
C GLY A 95 1.48 -13.17 4.67
N GLN A 96 2.12 -12.61 3.64
CA GLN A 96 2.62 -11.24 3.70
C GLN A 96 1.53 -10.22 3.41
N LEU A 97 1.61 -9.08 4.11
CA LEU A 97 0.76 -7.92 3.91
C LEU A 97 1.34 -7.05 2.78
N TYR A 98 0.47 -6.62 1.88
CA TYR A 98 0.79 -5.71 0.79
C TYR A 98 -0.16 -4.54 0.81
N ASP A 99 0.37 -3.35 0.55
CA ASP A 99 -0.41 -2.14 0.32
C ASP A 99 -0.60 -1.94 -1.18
N PHE A 100 -1.76 -1.46 -1.59
CA PHE A 100 -2.04 -1.10 -2.97
C PHE A 100 -2.62 0.31 -3.06
N SER A 101 -2.39 0.96 -4.19
CA SER A 101 -3.15 2.13 -4.61
C SER A 101 -3.28 2.26 -6.11
N PHE A 102 -4.25 3.02 -6.56
CA PHE A 102 -4.38 3.50 -7.93
C PHE A 102 -5.19 4.79 -7.93
N TYR A 103 -5.06 5.58 -8.98
CA TYR A 103 -5.93 6.72 -9.23
C TYR A 103 -6.99 6.36 -10.26
N TYR A 104 -8.19 6.89 -10.04
CA TYR A 104 -9.30 6.73 -10.95
C TYR A 104 -10.01 8.06 -11.18
N ARG A 105 -10.43 8.27 -12.44
CA ARG A 105 -11.23 9.40 -12.88
C ARG A 105 -12.22 8.91 -13.94
N ALA A 106 -13.46 9.39 -13.87
CA ALA A 106 -14.40 9.20 -14.97
C ALA A 106 -14.02 10.11 -16.14
N ARG A 107 -14.12 9.62 -17.37
CA ARG A 107 -13.77 10.42 -18.55
C ARG A 107 -14.84 11.44 -18.89
N ALA A 108 -16.08 10.99 -19.02
CA ALA A 108 -17.13 11.73 -19.71
C ALA A 108 -18.39 11.91 -18.86
N ASN A 109 -18.77 10.93 -18.04
CA ASN A 109 -20.02 11.00 -17.28
C ASN A 109 -19.93 10.35 -15.89
N THR A 110 -20.97 10.54 -15.10
CA THR A 110 -21.01 10.12 -13.70
C THR A 110 -21.55 8.70 -13.48
N ASN A 111 -21.60 7.86 -14.50
CA ASN A 111 -22.08 6.47 -14.40
C ASN A 111 -20.97 5.45 -14.70
N GLU A 112 -19.74 5.88 -14.91
CA GLU A 112 -18.60 5.03 -15.29
C GLU A 112 -18.11 4.19 -14.11
N ALA A 113 -18.35 2.89 -14.07
CA ALA A 113 -17.94 2.03 -12.96
C ALA A 113 -17.05 0.88 -13.43
N PHE A 114 -16.23 0.36 -12.51
CA PHE A 114 -15.52 -0.89 -12.72
C PHE A 114 -15.45 -1.70 -11.43
N GLU A 115 -15.31 -3.00 -11.59
CA GLU A 115 -14.92 -3.93 -10.54
C GLU A 115 -13.40 -3.94 -10.41
N PHE A 116 -12.93 -3.71 -9.19
CA PHE A 116 -11.55 -3.85 -8.79
C PHE A 116 -11.38 -5.16 -8.01
N SER A 117 -10.31 -5.91 -8.29
CA SER A 117 -9.91 -7.01 -7.42
C SER A 117 -8.40 -7.15 -7.27
N ILE A 118 -7.98 -7.56 -6.06
CA ILE A 118 -6.60 -7.91 -5.73
C ILE A 118 -6.55 -8.87 -4.55
N GLY A 119 -5.97 -10.06 -4.74
CA GLY A 119 -5.93 -11.07 -3.69
C GLY A 119 -7.32 -11.46 -3.20
N ASN A 120 -7.66 -11.13 -1.96
CA ASN A 120 -8.98 -11.36 -1.36
C ASN A 120 -9.86 -10.08 -1.27
N VAL A 121 -9.40 -8.97 -1.86
CA VAL A 121 -10.13 -7.70 -1.90
C VAL A 121 -10.86 -7.62 -3.23
N GLU A 122 -12.16 -7.35 -3.16
CA GLU A 122 -13.01 -7.01 -4.29
C GLU A 122 -13.77 -5.73 -3.94
N ALA A 123 -13.84 -4.80 -4.89
CA ALA A 123 -14.55 -3.53 -4.68
C ALA A 123 -15.23 -3.09 -5.97
N LEU A 124 -16.42 -2.53 -5.80
CA LEU A 124 -17.13 -1.84 -6.86
C LEU A 124 -16.78 -0.35 -6.79
N VAL A 125 -16.08 0.16 -7.80
CA VAL A 125 -15.64 1.55 -7.84
C VAL A 125 -16.66 2.39 -8.60
N GLN A 126 -17.37 3.25 -7.86
CA GLN A 126 -18.43 4.14 -8.38
C GLN A 126 -18.17 5.64 -8.09
N GLN A 127 -16.95 6.05 -7.78
CA GLN A 127 -16.68 7.46 -7.46
C GLN A 127 -16.38 8.26 -8.74
N HIS A 128 -17.43 8.75 -9.39
CA HIS A 128 -17.38 9.20 -10.79
C HIS A 128 -17.04 10.68 -11.01
N SER A 129 -15.92 11.17 -10.46
CA SER A 129 -15.50 12.54 -10.76
C SER A 129 -14.97 12.64 -12.19
N THR A 130 -15.54 13.54 -12.99
CA THR A 130 -15.03 13.87 -14.33
C THR A 130 -14.01 15.00 -14.33
N SER A 131 -13.81 15.66 -13.19
CA SER A 131 -12.93 16.83 -13.07
C SER A 131 -11.70 16.61 -12.19
N ALA A 132 -11.66 15.51 -11.43
CA ALA A 132 -10.58 15.23 -10.51
C ALA A 132 -10.29 13.72 -10.45
N TRP A 133 -9.02 13.41 -10.23
CA TRP A 133 -8.57 12.06 -9.92
C TRP A 133 -8.79 11.75 -8.44
N ASN A 134 -9.30 10.55 -8.16
CA ASN A 134 -9.50 10.05 -6.81
C ASN A 134 -8.52 8.91 -6.58
N LYS A 135 -7.79 8.97 -5.47
CA LYS A 135 -6.90 7.88 -5.06
C LYS A 135 -7.70 6.83 -4.31
N PHE A 136 -7.59 5.59 -4.76
CA PHE A 136 -8.05 4.40 -4.06
C PHE A 136 -6.84 3.70 -3.47
N SER A 137 -6.96 3.23 -2.24
CA SER A 137 -5.88 2.52 -1.57
C SER A 137 -6.41 1.58 -0.52
N GLY A 138 -5.64 0.55 -0.23
CA GLY A 138 -5.92 -0.38 0.84
C GLY A 138 -4.77 -1.36 1.01
N SER A 139 -5.05 -2.46 1.69
CA SER A 139 -4.06 -3.52 1.90
C SER A 139 -4.72 -4.88 1.74
N PHE A 140 -3.94 -5.89 1.36
CA PHE A 140 -4.38 -7.28 1.30
C PHE A 140 -3.28 -8.21 1.82
N VAL A 141 -3.68 -9.36 2.37
CA VAL A 141 -2.74 -10.42 2.74
C VAL A 141 -2.70 -11.44 1.62
N ALA A 142 -1.53 -11.66 1.02
CA ALA A 142 -1.41 -12.63 -0.07
C ALA A 142 -1.71 -14.05 0.43
N ASN A 143 -2.59 -14.78 -0.26
CA ASN A 143 -2.94 -16.16 0.10
C ASN A 143 -2.10 -17.20 -0.66
N SER A 144 -1.27 -16.76 -1.62
CA SER A 144 -0.44 -17.60 -2.48
C SER A 144 0.89 -16.90 -2.83
N THR A 145 1.72 -17.57 -3.65
CA THR A 145 3.00 -17.03 -4.14
C THR A 145 2.84 -16.04 -5.31
N SER A 146 1.60 -15.79 -5.75
CA SER A 146 1.27 -14.78 -6.75
C SER A 146 -0.07 -14.13 -6.45
N SER A 147 -0.20 -12.86 -6.81
CA SER A 147 -1.48 -12.15 -6.80
C SER A 147 -1.74 -11.52 -8.16
N THR A 148 -3.02 -11.35 -8.49
CA THR A 148 -3.45 -10.63 -9.68
C THR A 148 -4.20 -9.38 -9.24
N ILE A 149 -3.80 -8.23 -9.77
CA ILE A 149 -4.59 -6.99 -9.71
C ILE A 149 -5.41 -6.88 -10.99
N ARG A 150 -6.70 -6.60 -10.90
CA ARG A 150 -7.62 -6.54 -12.05
C ARG A 150 -8.59 -5.38 -11.95
N PHE A 151 -8.85 -4.81 -13.12
CA PHE A 151 -9.85 -3.77 -13.34
C PHE A 151 -10.79 -4.25 -14.44
N THR A 152 -12.09 -4.35 -14.16
CA THR A 152 -13.10 -4.81 -15.13
C THR A 152 -14.23 -3.81 -15.22
N SER A 153 -14.38 -3.16 -16.36
CA SER A 153 -15.44 -2.20 -16.62
C SER A 153 -16.82 -2.83 -16.49
N LEU A 154 -17.74 -2.09 -15.88
CA LEU A 154 -19.16 -2.42 -15.86
C LEU A 154 -19.95 -1.65 -16.92
N ASN A 155 -19.29 -0.77 -17.67
CA ASN A 155 -19.90 0.00 -18.73
C ASN A 155 -19.64 -0.64 -20.08
N THR A 156 -20.65 -0.60 -20.94
CA THR A 156 -20.50 -0.95 -22.36
C THR A 156 -19.97 0.23 -23.16
N GLY A 157 -19.32 -0.05 -24.30
CA GLY A 157 -18.81 0.98 -25.22
C GLY A 157 -17.33 1.29 -25.01
N THR A 158 -16.83 2.26 -25.79
CA THR A 158 -15.40 2.61 -25.95
C THR A 158 -15.10 3.99 -25.36
N VAL A 159 -15.72 4.30 -24.22
CA VAL A 159 -15.54 5.55 -23.50
C VAL A 159 -15.61 5.28 -22.01
N GLY A 160 -14.55 5.63 -21.28
CA GLY A 160 -14.56 5.75 -19.85
C GLY A 160 -13.50 4.96 -19.09
N ASN A 161 -13.49 5.23 -17.80
CA ASN A 161 -12.64 4.63 -16.79
C ASN A 161 -11.15 4.90 -16.99
N PHE A 162 -10.75 6.14 -16.67
CA PHE A 162 -9.33 6.48 -16.60
C PHE A 162 -8.68 5.90 -15.35
N ILE A 163 -7.51 5.30 -15.51
CA ILE A 163 -6.73 4.64 -14.47
C ILE A 163 -5.27 5.10 -14.59
N ASP A 164 -4.64 5.39 -13.46
CA ASP A 164 -3.23 5.76 -13.40
C ASP A 164 -2.57 5.40 -12.06
N ASP A 165 -1.23 5.44 -12.01
CA ASP A 165 -0.39 5.24 -10.82
C ASP A 165 -0.78 3.99 -10.02
N VAL A 166 -0.89 2.86 -10.72
CA VAL A 166 -1.20 1.56 -10.11
C VAL A 166 0.03 1.03 -9.38
N VAL A 167 -0.07 0.94 -8.06
CA VAL A 167 1.02 0.61 -7.16
C VAL A 167 0.65 -0.55 -6.26
N VAL A 168 1.59 -1.48 -6.08
CA VAL A 168 1.53 -2.49 -5.03
C VAL A 168 2.90 -2.57 -4.37
N THR A 169 2.98 -2.45 -3.05
CA THR A 169 4.22 -2.55 -2.29
C THR A 169 4.07 -3.53 -1.14
N GLN A 170 5.15 -4.22 -0.77
CA GLN A 170 5.12 -5.04 0.44
C GLN A 170 5.08 -4.12 1.66
N ALA A 171 4.11 -4.31 2.55
CA ALA A 171 4.04 -3.53 3.77
C ALA A 171 5.22 -3.91 4.68
N PRO A 172 5.84 -2.94 5.41
CA PRO A 172 6.88 -3.27 6.36
C PRO A 172 6.36 -4.31 7.35
N SER A 173 7.06 -5.44 7.48
CA SER A 173 6.82 -6.33 8.61
C SER A 173 7.09 -5.52 9.86
N ALA A 174 6.07 -5.32 10.71
CA ALA A 174 6.31 -4.76 12.04
C ALA A 174 7.41 -5.61 12.67
N LEU A 175 8.58 -5.00 12.92
CA LEU A 175 9.64 -5.66 13.66
C LEU A 175 8.96 -6.15 14.95
N LYS A 176 8.87 -7.47 15.12
CA LYS A 176 8.63 -8.03 16.45
C LYS A 176 9.78 -7.49 17.28
N ALA A 177 9.52 -6.43 18.04
CA ALA A 177 10.39 -6.05 19.11
C ALA A 177 10.43 -7.28 20.02
N GLU A 178 11.52 -8.04 19.95
CA GLU A 178 11.85 -8.94 21.04
C GLU A 178 11.94 -8.03 22.26
N VAL A 179 10.90 -8.04 23.08
CA VAL A 179 10.95 -7.44 24.41
C VAL A 179 12.17 -8.10 25.05
N PRO A 180 13.27 -7.38 25.34
CA PRO A 180 14.38 -7.98 26.04
C PRO A 180 13.79 -8.46 27.35
N ALA A 181 13.81 -9.77 27.59
CA ALA A 181 13.38 -10.31 28.86
C ALA A 181 14.13 -9.54 29.94
N ALA A 182 13.41 -8.75 30.74
CA ALA A 182 14.00 -8.01 31.84
C ALA A 182 14.84 -9.01 32.66
N PRO A 183 16.07 -8.65 33.10
CA PRO A 183 16.85 -9.56 33.91
C PRO A 183 16.03 -9.89 35.15
N THR A 184 15.56 -11.13 35.22
CA THR A 184 14.86 -11.65 36.39
C THR A 184 15.92 -11.69 37.50
N LEU A 185 15.96 -10.66 38.34
CA LEU A 185 16.74 -10.68 39.56
C LEU A 185 16.21 -11.83 40.43
N ALA A 186 16.94 -12.95 40.40
CA ALA A 186 16.77 -14.03 41.35
C ALA A 186 17.05 -13.51 42.76
N VAL A 187 16.01 -13.17 43.52
CA VAL A 187 16.11 -13.03 44.98
C VAL A 187 15.92 -14.41 45.57
N LEU A 188 17.01 -15.18 45.66
CA LEU A 188 17.08 -16.40 46.45
C LEU A 188 17.86 -16.12 47.74
N GLY A 189 17.08 -15.80 48.78
CA GLY A 189 17.21 -16.12 50.22
C GLY A 189 18.57 -16.10 50.93
N LEU A 190 18.67 -15.23 51.95
CA LEU A 190 19.24 -15.46 53.28
C LEU A 190 18.60 -14.40 54.22
N GLY A 191 18.02 -14.64 55.39
CA GLY A 191 17.78 -15.86 56.15
C GLY A 191 16.67 -15.62 57.19
N LEU A 192 16.03 -16.71 57.60
CA LEU A 192 15.18 -16.80 58.78
C LEU A 192 16.06 -17.06 60.01
N GLY A 193 15.74 -16.39 61.13
CA GLY A 193 16.38 -16.55 62.45
C GLY A 193 17.11 -15.27 62.86
N LEU A 194 16.73 -14.54 63.90
CA LEU A 194 16.38 -15.01 65.23
C LEU A 194 15.35 -14.10 65.90
N LEU A 195 14.40 -14.80 66.52
CA LEU A 195 13.48 -14.36 67.53
C LEU A 195 14.23 -13.85 68.78
N ALA A 196 13.55 -12.97 69.52
CA ALA A 196 13.66 -12.80 70.97
C ALA A 196 14.77 -11.85 71.52
N LEU A 197 14.27 -10.75 72.10
CA LEU A 197 14.48 -10.30 73.48
C LEU A 197 14.64 -8.78 73.57
N LEU A 198 13.48 -8.16 73.80
CA LEU A 198 13.35 -7.04 74.71
C LEU A 198 14.06 -7.35 76.04
N PHE A 199 14.61 -6.30 76.66
CA PHE A 199 15.15 -6.22 78.01
C PHE A 199 16.49 -6.94 78.28
N SER A 200 17.57 -6.19 78.49
CA SER A 200 17.89 -5.73 79.85
C SER A 200 19.21 -4.93 79.94
N ARG A 201 19.16 -3.93 80.84
CA ARG A 201 20.24 -3.46 81.72
C ARG A 201 21.38 -2.56 81.17
N ARG A 202 21.17 -1.27 81.44
CA ARG A 202 22.13 -0.32 82.05
C ARG A 202 23.28 -0.98 82.84
N GLN A 203 24.50 -0.45 82.68
CA GLN A 203 25.50 0.02 83.70
C GLN A 203 26.73 0.56 82.91
N THR A 204 26.94 1.88 82.87
CA THR A 204 28.02 2.64 83.57
C THR A 204 29.47 2.34 83.14
N LYS A 205 30.17 3.38 82.67
CA LYS A 205 31.64 3.50 82.69
C LYS A 205 31.99 4.66 83.63
N GLY A 206 33.02 4.43 84.44
CA GLY A 206 33.53 5.37 85.45
C GLY A 206 34.29 6.55 84.89
#